data_AF-A0A6N8ZBK4-F1
#
_entry.id   AF-A0A6N8ZBK4-F1
#
_cell.length_a   1.000
_cell.length_b   1.000
_cell.length_c   1.000
_cell.angle_alpha   90.00
_cell.angle_beta   90.00
_cell.angle_gamma   90.00
#
_symmetry.space_group_name_H-M   'P 1'
#
loop_
_entity.id
_entity.type
_entity.pdbx_description
1 polymer ?
#
loop_
_entity_poly.entity_id
_entity_poly.type
_entity_poly.pdbx_seq_one_letter_code
_entity_poly.pdbx_strand_id
1 'polypeptide(L)' 'MRTSIEFDPSYSLLTVELDPGESIKAETGAMVAQAGVNMKTGMGGGGLFGG' A
#
# COMPACT_ATOMS: atom_id res chain seq x y z
N MET A 1 -9.04 8.51 -6.25
CA MET A 1 -8.81 7.18 -5.62
C MET A 1 -9.98 6.28 -5.89
N ARG A 2 -9.73 5.06 -6.37
CA ARG A 2 -10.73 4.01 -6.58
C ARG A 2 -10.25 2.69 -5.99
N THR A 3 -11.16 1.89 -5.44
CA THR A 3 -10.86 0.60 -4.82
C THR A 3 -11.71 -0.52 -5.39
N SER A 4 -11.13 -1.72 -5.51
CA SER A 4 -11.83 -2.95 -5.90
C SER A 4 -11.32 -4.11 -5.05
N ILE A 5 -12.25 -4.94 -4.55
CA ILE A 5 -11.93 -6.18 -3.85
C ILE A 5 -12.08 -7.32 -4.85
N GLU A 6 -11.06 -8.16 -4.95
CA GLU A 6 -11.02 -9.30 -5.86
C GLU A 6 -10.78 -10.59 -5.06
N PHE A 7 -11.23 -11.73 -5.57
CA PHE A 7 -10.97 -13.08 -4.98
C PHE A 7 -11.50 -13.29 -3.55
N ASP A 8 -12.55 -12.57 -3.16
CA ASP A 8 -13.27 -12.81 -1.91
C ASP A 8 -14.01 -14.17 -1.89
N PRO A 9 -14.26 -14.77 -0.70
CA PRO A 9 -13.98 -14.24 0.64
C PRO A 9 -12.67 -14.73 1.29
N SER A 10 -12.06 -15.79 0.76
CA SER A 10 -10.99 -16.50 1.48
C SER A 10 -9.58 -15.97 1.20
N TYR A 11 -9.37 -15.28 0.06
CA TYR A 11 -8.06 -14.77 -0.37
C TYR A 11 -8.19 -13.41 -1.06
N SER A 12 -8.90 -12.49 -0.40
CA SER A 12 -9.19 -11.19 -0.98
C SER A 12 -7.92 -10.37 -1.25
N LEU A 13 -7.84 -9.79 -2.45
CA LEU A 13 -6.89 -8.74 -2.79
C LEU A 13 -7.62 -7.40 -2.93
N LEU A 14 -6.99 -6.34 -2.44
CA LEU A 14 -7.45 -4.97 -2.63
C LEU A 14 -6.61 -4.30 -3.72
N THR A 15 -7.23 -4.00 -4.85
CA THR A 15 -6.62 -3.17 -5.91
C THR A 15 -7.02 -1.72 -5.68
N VAL A 16 -6.02 -0.83 -5.64
CA VAL A 16 -6.22 0.62 -5.45
C VAL A 16 -5.63 1.39 -6.62
N GLU A 17 -6.46 2.17 -7.31
CA GLU A 17 -6.03 3.13 -8.32
C GLU A 17 -5.87 4.51 -7.67
N LEU A 18 -4.70 5.12 -7.88
CA LEU A 18 -4.35 6.44 -7.40
C LEU A 18 -4.26 7.41 -8.56
N ASP A 19 -4.98 8.52 -8.46
CA ASP A 19 -4.82 9.65 -9.36
C ASP A 19 -3.52 10.42 -9.02
N PRO A 20 -2.96 11.23 -9.94
CA PRO A 20 -1.77 12.02 -9.65
C PRO A 20 -1.92 12.87 -8.38
N GLY A 21 -0.98 12.70 -7.45
CA GLY A 21 -0.97 13.41 -6.16
C GLY A 21 -1.63 12.65 -5.00
N GLU A 22 -2.33 11.55 -5.28
CA GLU A 22 -2.87 10.69 -4.24
C GLU A 22 -1.81 9.72 -3.68
N SER A 23 -2.01 9.29 -2.44
CA SER A 23 -1.14 8.31 -1.79
C SER A 23 -1.92 7.48 -0.77
N ILE A 24 -1.46 6.27 -0.53
CA ILE A 24 -1.96 5.40 0.53
C ILE A 24 -0.80 4.92 1.39
N LYS A 25 -1.12 4.60 2.65
CA LYS A 25 -0.24 3.86 3.53
C LYS A 25 -0.74 2.42 3.60
N ALA A 26 0.12 1.49 3.23
CA ALA A 26 -0.10 0.07 3.46
C ALA A 26 0.68 -0.38 4.71
N GLU A 27 0.21 -1.44 5.37
CA GLU A 27 1.00 -2.11 6.40
C GLU A 27 2.22 -2.82 5.78
N THR A 28 3.24 -3.05 6.59
CA THR A 28 4.44 -3.79 6.16
C THR A 28 4.05 -5.18 5.67
N GLY A 29 4.46 -5.54 4.47
CA GLY A 29 4.16 -6.84 3.87
C GLY A 29 2.78 -6.97 3.23
N ALA A 30 1.93 -5.93 3.29
CA ALA A 30 0.60 -5.96 2.67
C ALA A 30 0.62 -5.70 1.15
N MET A 31 1.67 -5.06 0.61
CA MET A 31 1.80 -4.85 -0.84
C MET A 31 2.13 -6.17 -1.54
N VAL A 32 1.29 -6.56 -2.50
CA VAL A 32 1.50 -7.74 -3.36
C VAL A 32 2.15 -7.35 -4.69
N ALA A 33 1.67 -6.29 -5.33
CA ALA A 33 2.19 -5.78 -6.61
C ALA A 33 1.96 -4.27 -6.72
N GLN A 34 2.69 -3.61 -7.63
CA GLN A 34 2.51 -2.20 -7.97
C GLN A 34 2.84 -1.93 -9.43
N ALA A 35 2.18 -0.93 -10.03
CA ALA A 35 2.47 -0.40 -11.36
C ALA A 35 2.17 1.10 -11.39
N GLY A 36 3.06 1.90 -11.99
CA GLY A 36 2.83 3.35 -12.18
C GLY A 36 2.82 4.19 -10.90
N VAL A 37 3.20 3.62 -9.76
CA VAL A 37 3.26 4.31 -8.45
C VAL A 37 4.66 4.22 -7.86
N ASN A 38 4.99 5.15 -6.97
CA ASN A 38 6.26 5.16 -6.22
C ASN A 38 6.02 4.77 -4.78
N MET A 39 6.73 3.74 -4.30
CA MET A 39 6.71 3.34 -2.89
C MET A 39 7.77 4.11 -2.10
N LYS A 40 7.37 4.66 -0.95
CA LYS A 40 8.28 5.21 0.06
C LYS A 40 8.14 4.41 1.34
N THR A 41 9.26 3.87 1.82
CA THR A 41 9.32 3.19 3.11
C THR A 41 9.82 4.15 4.17
N GLY A 42 9.24 4.08 5.36
CA GLY A 42 9.70 4.85 6.51
C GLY A 42 9.18 4.23 7.80
N MET A 43 9.94 4.39 8.88
CA MET A 43 9.50 3.93 10.19
C MET A 43 8.42 4.89 10.71
N GLY A 44 7.16 4.46 10.66
CA GLY A 44 6.03 5.26 11.07
C GLY A 44 5.85 5.27 12.59
N GLY A 45 6.46 6.24 13.27
CA GLY A 45 6.21 6.55 14.69
C GLY A 45 6.87 5.58 15.68
N GLY A 46 7.82 6.10 16.46
CA GLY A 46 8.31 5.44 17.66
C GLY A 46 9.61 4.65 17.52
N GLY A 47 10.71 5.36 17.24
CA GLY A 47 11.90 5.18 18.06
C GLY A 47 13.18 4.69 17.40
N LEU A 48 14.18 5.59 17.42
CA LEU A 48 15.61 5.37 17.61
C LEU A 48 16.26 4.10 17.00
N PHE A 49 17.25 4.35 16.12
CA PHE A 49 18.26 3.46 15.53
C PHE A 49 18.02 2.99 14.09
N GLY A 50 18.98 3.32 13.23
CA GLY A 50 19.20 2.72 11.91
C GLY A 50 19.39 3.77 10.83
N GLY A 51 20.62 3.93 10.34
CA GLY A 51 20.99 4.89 9.29
C GLY A 51 20.51 4.54 7.89
#